data_AF-A0A941EHQ4-F1
#
_entry.id   AF-A0A941EHQ4-F1
#
_cell.length_a   1.000
_cell.length_b   1.000
_cell.length_c   1.000
_cell.angle_alpha   90.00
_cell.angle_beta   90.00
_cell.angle_gamma   90.00
#
_symmetry.space_group_name_H-M   'P 1'
#
loop_
_entity.id
_entity.type
_entity.pdbx_description
1 polymer ?
#
loop_
_entity_poly.entity_id
_entity_poly.type
_entity_poly.pdbx_seq_one_letter_code
_entity_poly.pdbx_strand_id
1 'polypeptide(L)'
;MNPVRLLLRLYPAAFRERWGAALEADASAAGRRSWPGLLASAADLWLHPVIWPAASASQRRHRAAAAAFTLTLATWLVGRAGTANDPRLTWRAHRALNVAECAAFMLLGAIMIMPLPRPTRQAVTALLRRTLQALAAPAVLLFAELILVHFLRPAAHSAAHLAFTALYWFTLALGALQAARIVGTVSSSAVTPPRPARLRLGIAVLATGCALTAWISLSSTVTGHGLDAVSAATSGGMLMLTAWFLSILRDVNEC
;
A
#
# COMPACT_ATOMS: atom_id res chain seq x y z
N MET A 1 -16.96 14.16 -22.31
CA MET A 1 -17.07 13.68 -20.91
C MET A 1 -16.23 14.63 -20.05
N ASN A 2 -16.79 15.25 -19.00
CA ASN A 2 -16.04 16.22 -18.19
C ASN A 2 -14.92 15.48 -17.41
N PRO A 3 -13.63 15.81 -17.61
CA PRO A 3 -12.52 15.15 -16.90
C PRO A 3 -12.67 15.22 -15.37
N VAL A 4 -13.30 16.28 -14.84
CA VAL A 4 -13.58 16.44 -13.40
C VAL A 4 -14.53 15.35 -12.91
N ARG A 5 -15.59 15.04 -13.66
CA ARG A 5 -16.52 13.95 -13.32
C ARG A 5 -15.85 12.59 -13.35
N LEU A 6 -14.92 12.39 -14.29
CA LEU A 6 -14.15 11.15 -14.40
C LEU A 6 -13.24 10.99 -13.17
N LEU A 7 -12.59 12.07 -12.75
CA LEU A 7 -11.74 12.12 -11.59
C LEU A 7 -12.54 11.95 -10.29
N LEU A 8 -13.69 12.61 -10.16
CA LEU A 8 -14.61 12.46 -9.04
C LEU A 8 -15.15 11.03 -8.92
N ARG A 9 -15.37 10.32 -10.04
CA ARG A 9 -15.78 8.90 -10.02
C ARG A 9 -14.77 7.99 -9.33
N LEU A 10 -13.49 8.37 -9.26
CA LEU A 10 -12.45 7.63 -8.55
C LEU A 10 -12.60 7.75 -7.03
N TYR A 11 -13.30 8.77 -6.53
CA TYR A 11 -13.53 8.95 -5.09
C TYR A 11 -14.71 8.13 -4.57
N PRO A 12 -14.67 7.71 -3.30
CA PRO A 12 -15.79 7.04 -2.66
C PRO A 12 -17.05 7.92 -2.61
N ALA A 13 -18.22 7.29 -2.54
CA ALA A 13 -19.52 7.98 -2.55
C ALA A 13 -19.61 9.11 -1.52
N ALA A 14 -19.21 8.86 -0.26
CA ALA A 14 -19.24 9.86 0.81
C ALA A 14 -18.42 11.13 0.52
N PHE A 15 -17.31 11.01 -0.23
CA PHE A 15 -16.51 12.15 -0.67
C PHE A 15 -17.25 12.91 -1.77
N ARG A 16 -17.76 12.19 -2.77
CA ARG A 16 -18.46 12.79 -3.91
C ARG A 16 -19.72 13.54 -3.48
N GLU A 17 -20.47 12.97 -2.54
CA GLU A 17 -21.69 13.59 -2.01
C GLU A 17 -21.39 14.90 -1.26
N ARG A 18 -20.29 14.96 -0.50
CA ARG A 18 -20.00 16.14 0.33
C ARG A 18 -19.19 17.22 -0.39
N TRP A 19 -18.23 16.84 -1.23
CA TRP A 19 -17.30 17.77 -1.84
C TRP A 19 -17.32 17.75 -3.37
N GLY A 20 -18.02 16.80 -4.00
CA GLY A 20 -18.06 16.69 -5.45
C GLY A 20 -18.65 17.93 -6.13
N ALA A 21 -19.75 18.48 -5.60
CA ALA A 21 -20.37 19.68 -6.17
C ALA A 21 -19.45 20.92 -6.06
N ALA A 22 -18.77 21.09 -4.92
CA ALA A 22 -17.81 22.18 -4.72
C ALA A 22 -16.61 22.04 -5.67
N LEU A 23 -16.03 20.84 -5.80
CA LEU A 23 -14.93 20.57 -6.73
C LEU A 23 -15.33 20.73 -8.20
N GLU A 24 -16.57 20.38 -8.59
CA GLU A 24 -17.07 20.66 -9.94
C GLU A 24 -17.21 22.17 -10.18
N ALA A 25 -17.70 22.92 -9.19
CA ALA A 25 -17.80 24.37 -9.27
C ALA A 25 -16.42 25.02 -9.38
N ASP A 26 -15.48 24.65 -8.51
CA ASP A 26 -14.10 25.16 -8.50
C ASP A 26 -13.38 24.85 -9.81
N ALA A 27 -13.52 23.62 -10.32
CA ALA A 27 -12.92 23.23 -11.58
C ALA A 27 -13.56 23.92 -12.80
N SER A 28 -14.86 24.25 -12.72
CA SER A 28 -15.53 25.03 -13.76
C SER A 28 -15.12 26.51 -13.74
N ALA A 29 -14.84 27.07 -12.57
CA ALA A 29 -14.45 28.47 -12.39
C ALA A 29 -12.95 28.71 -12.67
N ALA A 30 -12.08 27.78 -12.32
CA ALA A 30 -10.62 27.99 -12.34
C ALA A 30 -9.95 27.80 -13.73
N GLY A 31 -10.69 27.30 -14.72
CA GLY A 31 -10.20 27.15 -16.10
C GLY A 31 -9.12 26.06 -16.29
N ARG A 32 -8.55 25.95 -17.50
CA ARG A 32 -7.56 24.88 -17.82
C ARG A 32 -6.19 25.03 -17.13
N ARG A 33 -5.79 26.26 -16.78
CA ARG A 33 -4.46 26.54 -16.19
C ARG A 33 -4.35 26.14 -14.72
N SER A 34 -5.46 25.99 -14.00
CA SER A 34 -5.48 25.58 -12.59
C SER A 34 -5.52 24.06 -12.38
N TRP A 35 -5.61 23.27 -13.46
CA TRP A 35 -5.68 21.81 -13.39
C TRP A 35 -4.55 21.18 -12.58
N PRO A 36 -3.28 21.59 -12.71
CA PRO A 36 -2.21 21.03 -11.88
C PRO A 36 -2.46 21.27 -10.38
N GLY A 37 -2.96 22.45 -10.01
CA GLY A 37 -3.32 22.76 -8.63
C GLY A 37 -4.51 21.93 -8.13
N LEU A 38 -5.56 21.80 -8.95
CA LEU A 38 -6.71 20.95 -8.63
C LEU A 38 -6.32 19.48 -8.48
N LEU A 39 -5.45 18.97 -9.36
CA LEU A 39 -4.91 17.61 -9.29
C LEU A 39 -4.04 17.42 -8.05
N ALA A 40 -3.23 18.42 -7.68
CA ALA A 40 -2.43 18.39 -6.46
C ALA A 40 -3.32 18.37 -5.21
N SER A 41 -4.33 19.23 -5.13
CA SER A 41 -5.31 19.24 -4.01
C SER A 41 -6.14 17.95 -3.97
N ALA A 42 -6.52 17.42 -5.13
CA ALA A 42 -7.22 16.15 -5.27
C ALA A 42 -6.35 14.97 -4.76
N ALA A 43 -5.08 14.95 -5.16
CA ALA A 43 -4.11 13.99 -4.68
C ALA A 43 -3.86 14.14 -3.18
N ASP A 44 -3.68 15.36 -2.68
CA ASP A 44 -3.51 15.66 -1.25
C ASP A 44 -4.68 15.10 -0.43
N LEU A 45 -5.92 15.35 -0.86
CA LEU A 45 -7.11 14.76 -0.25
C LEU A 45 -7.09 13.23 -0.26
N TRP A 46 -6.51 12.58 -1.27
CA TRP A 46 -6.31 11.13 -1.30
C TRP A 46 -5.29 10.64 -0.27
N LEU A 47 -4.27 11.45 0.01
CA LEU A 47 -3.19 11.14 0.95
C LEU A 47 -3.61 11.29 2.41
N HIS A 48 -4.68 12.04 2.65
CA HIS A 48 -5.25 12.28 3.97
C HIS A 48 -6.65 11.62 4.13
N PRO A 49 -6.76 10.27 4.09
CA PRO A 49 -8.07 9.60 4.19
C PRO A 49 -8.72 9.77 5.58
N VAL A 50 -7.99 10.29 6.56
CA VAL A 50 -8.46 10.61 7.90
C VAL A 50 -9.37 11.84 7.91
N ILE A 51 -9.10 12.84 7.06
CA ILE A 51 -9.90 14.06 6.95
C ILE A 51 -11.21 13.86 6.18
N TRP A 52 -11.37 12.71 5.50
CA TRP A 52 -12.60 12.39 4.78
C TRP A 52 -13.83 12.37 5.70
N PRO A 53 -15.03 12.73 5.21
CA PRO A 53 -16.21 12.88 6.03
C PRO A 53 -16.57 11.54 6.62
N ALA A 54 -16.67 11.47 7.94
CA ALA A 54 -16.92 10.25 8.68
C ALA A 54 -18.03 10.48 9.71
N ALA A 55 -18.93 9.50 9.84
CA ALA A 55 -20.01 9.53 10.82
C ALA A 55 -19.50 9.36 12.26
N SER A 56 -18.26 8.86 12.44
CA SER A 56 -17.69 8.61 13.75
C SER A 56 -16.15 8.57 13.75
N ALA A 57 -15.54 8.75 14.93
CA ALA A 57 -14.10 8.59 15.12
C ALA A 57 -13.61 7.15 14.89
N SER A 58 -14.46 6.14 15.06
CA SER A 58 -14.11 4.75 14.73
C SER A 58 -13.98 4.54 13.21
N GLN A 59 -14.84 5.19 12.42
CA GLN A 59 -14.77 5.14 10.96
C GLN A 59 -13.50 5.84 10.44
N ARG A 60 -13.09 6.99 11.02
CA ARG A 60 -11.81 7.64 10.69
C ARG A 60 -10.61 6.73 10.95
N ARG A 61 -10.55 6.09 12.13
CA ARG A 61 -9.49 5.13 12.48
C ARG A 61 -9.45 3.93 11.54
N HIS A 62 -10.60 3.44 11.09
CA HIS A 62 -10.67 2.34 10.14
C HIS A 62 -10.10 2.74 8.77
N ARG A 63 -10.41 3.95 8.29
CA ARG A 63 -9.81 4.49 7.04
C ARG A 63 -8.31 4.68 7.16
N ALA A 64 -7.83 5.23 8.28
CA ALA A 64 -6.41 5.36 8.56
C ALA A 64 -5.69 4.00 8.54
N ALA A 65 -6.29 2.98 9.17
CA ALA A 65 -5.76 1.61 9.16
C ALA A 65 -5.73 1.00 7.75
N ALA A 66 -6.81 1.16 6.97
CA ALA A 66 -6.87 0.67 5.59
C ALA A 66 -5.83 1.35 4.69
N ALA A 67 -5.66 2.67 4.85
CA ALA A 67 -4.66 3.44 4.12
C ALA A 67 -3.24 3.00 4.49
N ALA A 68 -2.91 2.97 5.79
CA ALA A 68 -1.62 2.50 6.27
C ALA A 68 -1.32 1.07 5.80
N PHE A 69 -2.30 0.17 5.82
CA PHE A 69 -2.14 -1.19 5.33
C PHE A 69 -1.88 -1.24 3.82
N THR A 70 -2.57 -0.41 3.04
CA THR A 70 -2.33 -0.27 1.60
C THR A 70 -0.92 0.22 1.32
N LEU A 71 -0.44 1.21 2.08
CA LEU A 71 0.94 1.69 2.01
C LEU A 71 1.93 0.59 2.38
N THR A 72 1.66 -0.21 3.41
CA THR A 72 2.51 -1.36 3.77
C THR A 72 2.68 -2.32 2.60
N LEU A 73 1.59 -2.65 1.90
CA LEU A 73 1.64 -3.53 0.73
C LEU A 73 2.41 -2.91 -0.43
N ALA A 74 2.24 -1.60 -0.67
CA ALA A 74 3.02 -0.87 -1.67
C ALA A 74 4.52 -0.86 -1.33
N THR A 75 4.88 -0.54 -0.08
CA THR A 75 6.26 -0.62 0.42
C THR A 75 6.82 -2.03 0.23
N TRP A 76 6.04 -3.07 0.57
CA TRP A 76 6.48 -4.45 0.39
C TRP A 76 6.74 -4.79 -1.09
N LEU A 77 5.85 -4.39 -2.01
CA LEU A 77 6.03 -4.59 -3.45
C LEU A 77 7.26 -3.86 -3.98
N VAL A 78 7.46 -2.59 -3.62
CA VAL A 78 8.63 -1.80 -4.03
C VAL A 78 9.91 -2.42 -3.48
N GLY A 79 9.91 -2.87 -2.23
CA GLY A 79 11.07 -3.51 -1.61
C GLY A 79 11.39 -4.87 -2.26
N ARG A 80 10.36 -5.64 -2.58
CA ARG A 80 10.50 -6.89 -3.33
C ARG A 80 11.05 -6.63 -4.74
N ALA A 81 10.62 -5.56 -5.41
CA ALA A 81 11.13 -5.18 -6.72
C ALA A 81 12.60 -4.76 -6.65
N GLY A 82 12.99 -3.97 -5.65
CA GLY A 82 14.40 -3.61 -5.42
C GLY A 82 15.29 -4.85 -5.21
N THR A 83 14.89 -5.74 -4.30
CA THR A 83 15.65 -6.98 -4.02
C THR A 83 15.72 -7.96 -5.20
N ALA A 84 14.73 -7.96 -6.09
CA ALA A 84 14.75 -8.77 -7.31
C ALA A 84 15.74 -8.24 -8.36
N ASN A 85 15.96 -6.93 -8.42
CA ASN A 85 16.84 -6.29 -9.40
C ASN A 85 18.30 -6.19 -8.95
N ASP A 86 18.56 -6.09 -7.63
CA ASP A 86 19.92 -6.14 -7.09
C ASP A 86 20.05 -7.20 -5.97
N PRO A 87 20.54 -8.40 -6.30
CA PRO A 87 20.81 -9.44 -5.31
C PRO A 87 21.83 -9.01 -4.25
N ARG A 88 22.65 -7.99 -4.51
CA ARG A 88 23.65 -7.48 -3.54
C ARG A 88 22.98 -6.79 -2.36
N LEU A 89 21.75 -6.29 -2.51
CA LEU A 89 20.92 -5.82 -1.39
C LEU A 89 20.65 -6.95 -0.37
N THR A 90 20.66 -8.22 -0.80
CA THR A 90 20.52 -9.37 0.11
C THR A 90 21.86 -9.85 0.68
N TRP A 91 22.98 -9.68 -0.04
CA TRP A 91 24.30 -10.21 0.35
C TRP A 91 25.16 -9.23 1.16
N ARG A 92 25.16 -7.92 0.84
CA ARG A 92 25.96 -6.90 1.57
C ARG A 92 25.36 -6.50 2.92
N ALA A 93 24.15 -6.96 3.25
CA ALA A 93 23.44 -6.67 4.49
C ALA A 93 23.97 -7.46 5.73
N HIS A 94 24.97 -8.31 5.56
CA HIS A 94 25.56 -9.18 6.61
C HIS A 94 26.34 -8.48 7.74
N ARG A 95 26.14 -7.18 8.01
CA ARG A 95 26.83 -6.50 9.12
C ARG A 95 25.97 -5.88 10.21
N ALA A 96 24.64 -5.77 10.10
CA ALA A 96 23.81 -5.45 11.27
C ALA A 96 22.28 -5.55 11.08
N LEU A 97 21.75 -5.34 9.87
CA LEU A 97 20.31 -5.25 9.63
C LEU A 97 19.95 -5.74 8.22
N ASN A 98 19.12 -6.78 8.14
CA ASN A 98 18.69 -7.37 6.88
C ASN A 98 17.34 -6.80 6.42
N VAL A 99 17.11 -6.72 5.10
CA VAL A 99 15.80 -6.34 4.50
C VAL A 99 14.66 -7.24 5.01
N ALA A 100 14.98 -8.50 5.34
CA ALA A 100 14.05 -9.44 5.97
C ALA A 100 13.59 -9.00 7.37
N GLU A 101 14.49 -8.40 8.17
CA GLU A 101 14.15 -7.89 9.50
C GLU A 101 13.28 -6.63 9.38
N CYS A 102 13.57 -5.75 8.41
CA CYS A 102 12.67 -4.63 8.09
C CYS A 102 11.29 -5.13 7.66
N ALA A 103 11.21 -6.22 6.89
CA ALA A 103 9.94 -6.85 6.54
C ALA A 103 9.21 -7.40 7.77
N ALA A 104 9.92 -7.94 8.77
CA ALA A 104 9.33 -8.36 10.03
C ALA A 104 8.76 -7.18 10.83
N PHE A 105 9.47 -6.04 10.89
CA PHE A 105 8.95 -4.79 11.47
C PHE A 105 7.69 -4.32 10.75
N MET A 106 7.70 -4.34 9.42
CA MET A 106 6.55 -3.98 8.59
C MET A 106 5.35 -4.91 8.84
N LEU A 107 5.60 -6.21 8.98
CA LEU A 107 4.56 -7.20 9.31
C LEU A 107 3.99 -6.96 10.70
N LEU A 108 4.84 -6.69 11.71
CA LEU A 108 4.41 -6.34 13.05
C LEU A 108 3.51 -5.10 13.03
N GLY A 109 3.96 -4.03 12.37
CA GLY A 109 3.17 -2.81 12.18
C GLY A 109 1.84 -3.07 11.50
N ALA A 110 1.83 -3.89 10.44
CA ALA A 110 0.62 -4.31 9.72
C ALA A 110 -0.37 -5.05 10.64
N ILE A 111 0.11 -6.01 11.44
CA ILE A 111 -0.70 -6.74 12.43
C ILE A 111 -1.27 -5.76 13.46
N MET A 112 -0.49 -4.77 13.88
CA MET A 112 -0.94 -3.79 14.86
C MET A 112 -2.04 -2.88 14.32
N ILE A 113 -1.98 -2.45 13.07
CA ILE A 113 -3.04 -1.62 12.46
C ILE A 113 -4.24 -2.44 12.00
N MET A 114 -4.08 -3.74 11.76
CA MET A 114 -5.13 -4.60 11.22
C MET A 114 -6.33 -4.64 12.18
N PRO A 115 -7.54 -4.37 11.68
CA PRO A 115 -8.69 -4.28 12.55
C PRO A 115 -9.11 -5.72 12.91
N LEU A 116 -9.28 -5.97 14.21
CA LEU A 116 -9.46 -7.34 14.71
C LEU A 116 -10.90 -7.83 14.45
N PRO A 117 -11.10 -9.08 14.01
CA PRO A 117 -12.44 -9.64 13.93
C PRO A 117 -13.07 -9.63 15.33
N ARG A 118 -14.37 -9.37 15.39
CA ARG A 118 -15.11 -9.59 16.64
C ARG A 118 -14.97 -11.07 17.02
N PRO A 119 -14.87 -11.42 18.32
CA PRO A 119 -14.68 -12.80 18.78
C PRO A 119 -15.96 -13.65 18.65
N THR A 120 -16.73 -13.45 17.57
CA THR A 120 -17.90 -14.24 17.24
C THR A 120 -17.55 -15.18 16.08
N ARG A 121 -17.93 -16.46 16.20
CA ARG A 121 -17.65 -17.46 15.15
C ARG A 121 -18.17 -17.03 13.78
N GLN A 122 -19.32 -16.37 13.72
CA GLN A 122 -19.90 -15.86 12.48
C GLN A 122 -19.05 -14.75 11.83
N ALA A 123 -18.51 -13.80 12.60
CA ALA A 123 -17.68 -12.75 12.04
C ALA A 123 -16.34 -13.30 11.53
N VAL A 124 -15.73 -14.21 12.29
CA VAL A 124 -14.48 -14.89 11.91
C VAL A 124 -14.67 -15.71 10.63
N THR A 125 -15.73 -16.53 10.57
CA THR A 125 -16.01 -17.37 9.39
C THR A 125 -16.37 -16.54 8.15
N ALA A 126 -17.16 -15.47 8.30
CA ALA A 126 -17.49 -14.57 7.20
C ALA A 126 -16.24 -13.86 6.66
N LEU A 127 -15.36 -13.36 7.56
CA LEU A 127 -14.11 -12.73 7.17
C LEU A 127 -13.18 -13.73 6.50
N LEU A 128 -13.00 -14.93 7.07
CA LEU A 128 -12.18 -15.98 6.50
C LEU A 128 -12.67 -16.38 5.11
N ARG A 129 -13.99 -16.61 4.95
CA ARG A 129 -14.59 -16.96 3.65
C ARG A 129 -14.35 -15.87 2.62
N ARG A 130 -14.54 -14.60 3.00
CA ARG A 130 -14.32 -13.46 2.12
C ARG A 130 -12.85 -13.34 1.70
N THR A 131 -11.94 -13.52 2.65
CA THR A 131 -10.49 -13.53 2.40
C THR A 131 -10.12 -14.67 1.45
N LEU A 132 -10.60 -15.89 1.71
CA LEU A 132 -10.37 -17.04 0.84
C LEU A 132 -10.91 -16.79 -0.57
N GLN A 133 -12.14 -16.29 -0.72
CA GLN A 133 -12.72 -16.00 -2.03
C GLN A 133 -11.95 -14.92 -2.79
N ALA A 134 -11.52 -13.86 -2.12
CA ALA A 134 -10.81 -12.76 -2.75
C ALA A 134 -9.36 -13.11 -3.11
N LEU A 135 -8.72 -14.00 -2.34
CA LEU A 135 -7.32 -14.42 -2.54
C LEU A 135 -7.18 -15.75 -3.30
N ALA A 136 -8.25 -16.51 -3.52
CA ALA A 136 -8.19 -17.77 -4.26
C ALA A 136 -7.65 -17.58 -5.67
N ALA A 137 -8.17 -16.60 -6.41
CA ALA A 137 -7.71 -16.33 -7.78
C ALA A 137 -6.20 -15.99 -7.85
N PRO A 138 -5.67 -14.99 -7.10
CA PRO A 138 -4.24 -14.70 -7.13
C PRO A 138 -3.40 -15.86 -6.58
N ALA A 139 -3.88 -16.62 -5.60
CA ALA A 139 -3.15 -17.80 -5.09
C ALA A 139 -3.03 -18.91 -6.14
N VAL A 140 -4.13 -19.22 -6.85
CA VAL A 140 -4.13 -20.22 -7.92
C VAL A 140 -3.25 -19.78 -9.08
N LEU A 141 -3.31 -18.51 -9.49
CA LEU A 141 -2.46 -17.96 -10.54
C LEU A 141 -0.97 -18.08 -10.17
N LEU A 142 -0.60 -17.67 -8.95
CA LEU A 142 0.78 -17.75 -8.47
C LEU A 142 1.27 -19.20 -8.40
N PHE A 143 0.44 -20.12 -7.91
CA PHE A 143 0.79 -21.53 -7.80
C PHE A 143 0.95 -22.19 -9.17
N ALA A 144 0.02 -21.92 -10.11
CA ALA A 144 0.10 -22.40 -11.48
C ALA A 144 1.34 -21.87 -12.19
N GLU A 145 1.67 -20.60 -11.99
CA GLU A 145 2.88 -20.00 -12.54
C GLU A 145 4.15 -20.66 -11.99
N LEU A 146 4.27 -20.85 -10.67
CA LEU A 146 5.42 -21.51 -10.06
C LEU A 146 5.63 -22.93 -10.59
N ILE A 147 4.53 -23.68 -10.75
CA ILE A 147 4.56 -25.01 -11.38
C ILE A 147 5.08 -24.90 -12.82
N LEU A 148 4.49 -24.03 -13.64
CA LEU A 148 4.86 -23.90 -15.05
C LEU A 148 6.32 -23.49 -15.22
N VAL A 149 6.81 -22.51 -14.45
CA VAL A 149 8.22 -22.08 -14.49
C VAL A 149 9.15 -23.22 -14.07
N HIS A 150 8.77 -23.99 -13.04
CA HIS A 150 9.56 -25.14 -12.56
C HIS A 150 9.67 -26.26 -13.62
N PHE A 151 8.58 -26.55 -14.34
CA PHE A 151 8.55 -27.60 -15.36
C PHE A 151 9.14 -27.16 -16.71
N LEU A 152 8.79 -25.97 -17.19
CA LEU A 152 9.20 -25.49 -18.52
C LEU A 152 10.63 -24.94 -18.54
N ARG A 153 11.15 -24.50 -17.40
CA ARG A 153 12.51 -23.92 -17.24
C ARG A 153 12.86 -22.97 -18.39
N PRO A 154 12.04 -21.92 -18.61
CA PRO A 154 12.23 -21.03 -19.74
C PRO A 154 13.64 -20.44 -19.72
N ALA A 155 14.27 -20.39 -20.90
CA ALA A 155 15.60 -19.80 -21.05
C ALA A 155 15.59 -18.35 -20.54
N ALA A 156 16.67 -17.95 -19.89
CA ALA A 156 16.86 -16.58 -19.45
C ALA A 156 16.69 -15.62 -20.65
N HIS A 157 15.98 -14.52 -20.46
CA HIS A 157 15.68 -13.51 -21.50
C HIS A 157 14.75 -13.97 -22.64
N SER A 158 14.16 -15.16 -22.56
CA SER A 158 13.10 -15.57 -23.50
C SER A 158 11.82 -14.73 -23.31
N ALA A 159 11.01 -14.62 -24.37
CA ALA A 159 9.69 -13.99 -24.28
C ALA A 159 8.80 -14.66 -23.22
N ALA A 160 8.94 -15.99 -23.03
CA ALA A 160 8.27 -16.73 -21.97
C ALA A 160 8.71 -16.27 -20.58
N HIS A 161 10.02 -16.07 -20.36
CA HIS A 161 10.53 -15.55 -19.09
C HIS A 161 9.98 -14.15 -18.76
N LEU A 162 9.88 -13.27 -19.76
CA LEU A 162 9.27 -11.94 -19.58
C LEU A 162 7.77 -12.03 -19.28
N ALA A 163 7.05 -12.91 -19.98
CA ALA A 163 5.63 -13.12 -19.76
C ALA A 163 5.33 -13.66 -18.35
N PHE A 164 6.09 -14.65 -17.88
CA PHE A 164 5.98 -15.13 -16.50
C PHE A 164 6.34 -14.03 -15.51
N THR A 165 7.46 -13.33 -15.69
CA THR A 165 7.83 -12.21 -14.80
C THR A 165 6.73 -11.15 -14.70
N ALA A 166 6.11 -10.78 -15.83
CA ALA A 166 4.97 -9.85 -15.84
C ALA A 166 3.75 -10.42 -15.11
N LEU A 167 3.43 -11.71 -15.34
CA LEU A 167 2.33 -12.40 -14.67
C LEU A 167 2.53 -12.49 -13.15
N TYR A 168 3.76 -12.77 -12.69
CA TYR A 168 4.13 -12.77 -11.29
C TYR A 168 3.84 -11.42 -10.63
N TRP A 169 4.36 -10.33 -11.19
CA TRP A 169 4.15 -8.99 -10.65
C TRP A 169 2.69 -8.57 -10.68
N PHE A 170 1.97 -8.91 -11.76
CA PHE A 170 0.55 -8.65 -11.88
C PHE A 170 -0.26 -9.41 -10.80
N THR A 171 0.07 -10.68 -10.57
CA THR A 171 -0.58 -11.52 -9.56
C THR A 171 -0.33 -10.99 -8.14
N LEU A 172 0.89 -10.55 -7.85
CA LEU A 172 1.21 -9.91 -6.57
C LEU A 172 0.45 -8.59 -6.37
N ALA A 173 0.40 -7.74 -7.41
CA ALA A 173 -0.35 -6.48 -7.37
C ALA A 173 -1.85 -6.72 -7.16
N LEU A 174 -2.42 -7.72 -7.83
CA LEU A 174 -3.81 -8.15 -7.63
C LEU A 174 -4.04 -8.65 -6.20
N GLY A 175 -3.15 -9.51 -5.68
CA GLY A 175 -3.23 -9.99 -4.30
C GLY A 175 -3.20 -8.84 -3.28
N ALA A 176 -2.29 -7.88 -3.48
CA ALA A 176 -2.20 -6.68 -2.65
C ALA A 176 -3.47 -5.83 -2.73
N LEU A 177 -3.99 -5.59 -3.93
CA LEU A 177 -5.24 -4.84 -4.12
C LEU A 177 -6.42 -5.52 -3.42
N GLN A 178 -6.52 -6.84 -3.51
CA GLN A 178 -7.59 -7.60 -2.86
C GLN A 178 -7.44 -7.56 -1.33
N ALA A 179 -6.22 -7.68 -0.80
CA ALA A 179 -5.96 -7.54 0.63
C ALA A 179 -6.35 -6.14 1.14
N ALA A 180 -5.94 -5.08 0.44
CA ALA A 180 -6.33 -3.71 0.75
C ALA A 180 -7.86 -3.51 0.71
N ARG A 181 -8.52 -4.06 -0.32
CA ARG A 181 -9.99 -4.03 -0.45
C ARG A 181 -10.69 -4.75 0.68
N ILE A 182 -10.20 -5.92 1.11
CA ILE A 182 -10.76 -6.64 2.26
C ILE A 182 -10.74 -5.69 3.46
N VAL A 183 -9.56 -5.16 3.82
CA VAL A 183 -9.40 -4.29 5.00
C VAL A 183 -10.29 -3.05 4.88
N GLY A 184 -10.34 -2.38 3.73
CA GLY A 184 -11.10 -1.16 3.53
C GLY A 184 -12.63 -1.33 3.42
N THR A 185 -13.13 -2.55 3.24
CA THR A 185 -14.56 -2.82 3.05
C THR A 185 -15.14 -3.75 4.11
N VAL A 186 -14.39 -4.08 5.16
CA VAL A 186 -14.97 -4.83 6.28
C VAL A 186 -15.96 -3.94 7.02
N SER A 187 -17.21 -4.41 7.12
CA SER A 187 -18.23 -3.70 7.88
C SER A 187 -17.85 -3.54 9.35
N SER A 188 -18.22 -2.40 9.93
CA SER A 188 -18.12 -2.14 11.38
C SER A 188 -18.87 -3.15 12.24
N SER A 189 -19.81 -3.91 11.65
CA SER A 189 -20.52 -5.01 12.32
C SER A 189 -19.65 -6.27 12.51
N ALA A 190 -18.64 -6.51 11.67
CA ALA A 190 -17.81 -7.71 11.71
C ALA A 190 -16.48 -7.53 12.46
N VAL A 191 -16.06 -6.28 12.66
CA VAL A 191 -14.70 -5.95 13.10
C VAL A 191 -14.70 -4.87 14.17
N THR A 192 -13.77 -5.00 15.11
CA THR A 192 -13.52 -4.00 16.16
C THR A 192 -12.45 -3.02 15.66
N PRO A 193 -12.74 -1.70 15.65
CA PRO A 193 -11.76 -0.70 15.22
C PRO A 193 -10.51 -0.73 16.12
N PRO A 194 -9.32 -0.48 15.58
CA PRO A 194 -8.10 -0.48 16.38
C PRO A 194 -8.16 0.62 17.45
N ARG A 195 -7.62 0.33 18.64
CA ARG A 195 -7.43 1.33 19.69
C ARG A 195 -6.52 2.45 19.16
N PRO A 196 -6.76 3.73 19.50
CA PRO A 196 -6.00 4.86 18.95
C PRO A 196 -4.50 4.72 19.20
N ALA A 197 -4.09 4.36 20.43
CA ALA A 197 -2.69 4.14 20.77
C ALA A 197 -2.05 3.01 19.94
N ARG A 198 -2.76 1.88 19.76
CA ARG A 198 -2.29 0.75 18.96
C ARG A 198 -2.15 1.13 17.48
N LEU A 199 -3.08 1.92 16.94
CA LEU A 199 -3.03 2.42 15.58
C LEU A 199 -1.82 3.36 15.38
N ARG A 200 -1.63 4.33 16.28
CA ARG A 200 -0.48 5.26 16.25
C ARG A 200 0.85 4.51 16.31
N LEU A 201 0.98 3.59 17.26
CA LEU A 201 2.17 2.76 17.40
C LEU A 201 2.40 1.87 16.17
N GLY A 202 1.35 1.26 15.62
CA GLY A 202 1.45 0.47 14.39
C GLY A 202 1.92 1.30 13.19
N ILE A 203 1.36 2.49 12.99
CA ILE A 203 1.79 3.40 11.91
C ILE A 203 3.24 3.87 12.13
N ALA A 204 3.62 4.19 13.37
CA ALA A 204 5.00 4.56 13.69
C ALA A 204 5.98 3.44 13.38
N VAL A 205 5.66 2.19 13.76
CA VAL A 205 6.47 1.01 13.44
C VAL A 205 6.59 0.80 11.93
N LEU A 206 5.51 0.99 11.17
CA LEU A 206 5.52 0.94 9.70
C LEU A 206 6.42 2.03 9.09
N ALA A 207 6.30 3.27 9.57
CA ALA A 207 7.13 4.38 9.13
C ALA A 207 8.62 4.09 9.39
N THR A 208 8.95 3.59 10.58
CA THR A 208 10.32 3.19 10.94
C THR A 208 10.83 2.07 10.05
N GLY A 209 10.04 1.01 9.82
CA GLY A 209 10.43 -0.09 8.93
C GLY A 209 10.68 0.37 7.50
N CYS A 210 9.83 1.26 6.98
CA CYS A 210 9.98 1.86 5.65
C CYS A 210 11.22 2.76 5.57
N ALA A 211 11.46 3.60 6.58
CA ALA A 211 12.63 4.47 6.66
C ALA A 211 13.94 3.68 6.73
N LEU A 212 13.98 2.61 7.53
CA LEU A 212 15.15 1.71 7.62
C LEU A 212 15.41 1.02 6.28
N THR A 213 14.36 0.57 5.59
CA THR A 213 14.49 -0.03 4.26
C THR A 213 15.04 0.97 3.24
N ALA A 214 14.56 2.22 3.28
CA ALA A 214 15.07 3.30 2.43
C ALA A 214 16.55 3.60 2.72
N TRP A 215 16.92 3.66 3.99
CA TRP A 215 18.30 3.91 4.43
C TRP A 215 19.26 2.81 3.97
N ILE A 216 18.89 1.55 4.17
CA ILE A 216 19.69 0.39 3.72
C ILE A 216 19.87 0.44 2.20
N SER A 217 18.78 0.69 1.45
CA SER A 217 18.82 0.80 -0.01
C SER A 217 19.72 1.96 -0.46
N LEU A 218 19.60 3.14 0.15
CA LEU A 218 20.39 4.32 -0.19
C LEU A 218 21.88 4.11 0.11
N SER A 219 22.21 3.52 1.26
CA SER A 219 23.60 3.23 1.64
C SER A 219 24.27 2.24 0.69
N SER A 220 23.51 1.31 0.12
CA SER A 220 24.01 0.38 -0.90
C SER A 220 24.37 1.10 -2.20
N THR A 221 23.63 2.14 -2.58
CA THR A 221 23.88 2.97 -3.77
C THR A 221 25.20 3.74 -3.64
N VAL A 222 25.47 4.30 -2.45
CA VAL A 222 26.68 5.11 -2.19
C VAL A 222 27.94 4.25 -2.10
N THR A 223 27.83 3.02 -1.62
CA THR A 223 28.97 2.09 -1.45
C THR A 223 29.22 1.20 -2.67
N GLY A 224 28.43 1.35 -3.74
CA GLY A 224 28.64 0.69 -5.03
C GLY A 224 29.69 1.38 -5.90
N HIS A 225 30.17 0.71 -6.95
CA HIS A 225 31.08 1.27 -7.96
C HIS A 225 30.37 2.18 -8.98
N GLY A 226 29.30 2.89 -8.58
CA GLY A 226 28.51 3.78 -9.43
C GLY A 226 27.10 4.04 -8.90
N LEU A 227 26.46 5.10 -9.39
CA LEU A 227 25.05 5.43 -9.10
C LEU A 227 24.13 4.44 -9.82
N ASP A 228 23.63 3.43 -9.09
CA ASP A 228 22.56 2.58 -9.60
C ASP A 228 21.22 3.33 -9.55
N ALA A 229 20.68 3.63 -10.72
CA ALA A 229 19.40 4.33 -10.88
C ALA A 229 18.23 3.56 -10.25
N VAL A 230 18.28 2.21 -10.25
CA VAL A 230 17.20 1.38 -9.70
C VAL A 230 17.19 1.44 -8.18
N SER A 231 18.35 1.29 -7.54
CA SER A 231 18.45 1.47 -6.09
C SER A 231 18.10 2.91 -5.65
N ALA A 232 18.53 3.93 -6.41
CA ALA A 232 18.15 5.32 -6.15
C ALA A 232 16.63 5.55 -6.25
N ALA A 233 16.00 5.04 -7.31
CA ALA A 233 14.55 5.12 -7.50
C ALA A 233 13.78 4.37 -6.39
N THR A 234 14.24 3.17 -6.02
CA THR A 234 13.65 2.37 -4.92
C THR A 234 13.74 3.13 -3.60
N SER A 235 14.92 3.68 -3.29
CA SER A 235 15.14 4.47 -2.07
C SER A 235 14.26 5.72 -2.03
N GLY A 236 14.17 6.46 -3.14
CA GLY A 236 13.29 7.63 -3.27
C GLY A 236 11.81 7.27 -3.07
N GLY A 237 11.35 6.16 -3.68
CA GLY A 237 9.99 5.65 -3.49
C GLY A 237 9.70 5.28 -2.03
N MET A 238 10.65 4.64 -1.35
CA MET A 238 10.52 4.29 0.07
C MET A 238 10.49 5.52 0.99
N LEU A 239 11.29 6.56 0.69
CA LEU A 239 11.24 7.83 1.43
C LEU A 239 9.89 8.53 1.24
N MET A 240 9.35 8.54 0.02
CA MET A 240 8.03 9.09 -0.25
C MET A 240 6.93 8.34 0.52
N LEU A 241 6.96 7.01 0.53
CA LEU A 241 6.02 6.19 1.32
C LEU A 241 6.17 6.42 2.83
N THR A 242 7.40 6.62 3.31
CA THR A 242 7.68 6.98 4.72
C THR A 242 7.03 8.32 5.07
N ALA A 243 7.19 9.33 4.21
CA ALA A 243 6.57 10.64 4.41
C ALA A 243 5.04 10.52 4.47
N TRP A 244 4.42 9.67 3.65
CA TRP A 244 2.99 9.41 3.72
C TRP A 244 2.56 8.72 5.02
N PHE A 245 3.32 7.74 5.52
CA PHE A 245 3.03 7.17 6.84
C PHE A 245 3.07 8.22 7.96
N LEU A 246 4.06 9.11 7.93
CA LEU A 246 4.16 10.21 8.90
C LEU A 246 3.00 11.19 8.77
N SER A 247 2.54 11.46 7.54
CA SER A 247 1.36 12.28 7.27
C SER A 247 0.11 11.69 7.91
N ILE A 248 -0.15 10.39 7.67
CA ILE A 248 -1.28 9.68 8.30
C ILE A 248 -1.13 9.68 9.83
N LEU A 249 0.08 9.48 10.34
CA LEU A 249 0.32 9.51 11.79
C LEU A 249 -0.02 10.87 12.40
N ARG A 250 0.35 11.95 11.73
CA ARG A 250 0.02 13.33 12.14
C ARG A 250 -1.49 13.52 12.16
N ASP A 251 -2.22 13.15 11.10
CA ASP A 251 -3.67 13.29 11.05
C ASP A 251 -4.38 12.51 12.18
N VAL A 252 -3.87 11.32 12.52
CA VAL A 252 -4.40 10.48 13.61
C VAL A 252 -4.10 11.08 14.99
N ASN A 253 -3.07 11.92 15.12
CA ASN A 253 -2.76 12.64 16.35
C ASN A 253 -3.65 13.86 16.55
N GLU A 254 -4.11 14.48 15.46
CA GLU A 254 -5.00 15.65 15.46
C GLU A 254 -6.50 15.28 15.63
N CYS A 255 -6.84 13.99 15.61
CA CYS A 255 -8.19 13.43 15.84
C CYS A 255 -8.45 12.96 17.28
#